data_AF-A0A643FMT4-F1
#
_entry.id   AF-A0A643FMT4-F1
#
_cell.length_a   1.000
_cell.length_b   1.000
_cell.length_c   1.000
_cell.angle_alpha   90.00
_cell.angle_beta   90.00
_cell.angle_gamma   90.00
#
_symmetry.space_group_name_H-M   'P 1'
#
loop_
_entity.id
_entity.type
_entity.pdbx_description
1 polymer ?
#
loop_
_entity_poly.entity_id
_entity_poly.type
_entity_poly.pdbx_seq_one_letter_code
_entity_poly.pdbx_strand_id
1 'polypeptide(L)' 'MSKTTKKQYLKALNRRLKKESAGRFDTEFVCYPVGSKPKDATGVTASAPADAQVLAVMDAVQARVFAKFEGSAKQG' A
#
# COMPACT_ATOMS: atom_id res chain seq x y z
N MET A 1 -7.46 -13.89 1.17
CA MET A 1 -5.99 -13.81 0.98
C MET A 1 -5.28 -14.59 2.07
N SER A 2 -4.31 -15.43 1.74
CA SER A 2 -3.44 -16.06 2.74
C SER A 2 -2.56 -15.01 3.44
N LYS A 3 -2.10 -15.29 4.68
CA LYS A 3 -1.18 -14.40 5.43
C LYS A 3 0.07 -14.04 4.62
N THR A 4 0.59 -14.99 3.82
CA THR A 4 1.74 -14.78 2.94
C THR A 4 1.42 -13.82 1.80
N THR A 5 0.28 -14.00 1.13
CA THR A 5 -0.21 -13.12 0.06
C THR A 5 -0.47 -11.71 0.58
N LYS A 6 -1.08 -11.58 1.77
CA LYS A 6 -1.33 -10.29 2.43
C LYS A 6 -0.01 -9.56 2.73
N LYS A 7 0.98 -10.25 3.29
CA LYS A 7 2.31 -9.68 3.56
C LYS A 7 2.99 -9.20 2.27
N GLN A 8 2.94 -9.99 1.20
CA GLN A 8 3.50 -9.62 -0.10
C GLN A 8 2.77 -8.43 -0.72
N TYR A 9 1.44 -8.41 -0.62
CA TYR A 9 0.59 -7.32 -1.05
C TYR A 9 0.96 -6.02 -0.33
N LEU A 10 0.97 -6.01 1.01
CA LEU A 10 1.29 -4.82 1.79
C LEU A 10 2.73 -4.33 1.54
N LYS A 11 3.69 -5.25 1.37
CA LYS A 11 5.07 -4.89 0.99
C LYS A 11 5.13 -4.24 -0.40
N ALA A 12 4.41 -4.78 -1.38
CA ALA A 12 4.36 -4.24 -2.73
C ALA A 12 3.66 -2.88 -2.78
N LEU A 13 2.56 -2.74 -2.03
CA LEU A 13 1.79 -1.51 -1.87
C LEU A 13 2.67 -0.41 -1.28
N ASN A 14 3.28 -0.64 -0.11
CA ASN A 14 4.15 0.35 0.55
C ASN A 14 5.32 0.77 -0.37
N ARG A 15 5.97 -0.19 -1.04
CA ARG A 15 7.08 0.12 -1.96
C ARG A 15 6.66 0.98 -3.15
N ARG A 16 5.50 0.70 -3.76
CA ARG A 16 5.00 1.48 -4.90
C ARG A 16 4.54 2.86 -4.47
N LEU A 17 3.85 2.95 -3.34
CA LEU A 17 3.44 4.21 -2.75
C LEU A 17 4.64 5.10 -2.44
N LYS A 18 5.67 4.57 -1.77
CA LYS A 18 6.93 5.30 -1.54
C LYS A 18 7.60 5.77 -2.84
N LYS A 19 7.56 4.96 -3.90
CA LYS A 19 8.12 5.36 -5.20
C LYS A 19 7.32 6.48 -5.86
N GLU A 20 6.00 6.43 -5.76
CA GLU A 20 5.11 7.45 -6.35
C GLU A 20 5.08 8.75 -5.53
N SER A 21 5.29 8.69 -4.20
CA SER A 21 5.39 9.89 -3.36
C SER A 21 6.78 10.49 -3.23
N ALA A 22 7.85 9.73 -3.48
CA ALA A 22 9.21 10.24 -3.37
C ALA A 22 9.41 11.48 -4.24
N GLY A 23 9.65 12.63 -3.60
CA GLY A 23 9.84 13.92 -4.25
C GLY A 23 8.56 14.59 -4.78
N ARG A 24 7.38 14.02 -4.53
CA ARG A 24 6.07 14.58 -4.91
C ARG A 24 5.23 15.05 -3.74
N PHE A 25 5.36 14.38 -2.58
CA PHE A 25 4.60 14.72 -1.39
C PHE A 25 5.50 14.69 -0.16
N ASP A 26 5.25 15.59 0.79
CA ASP A 26 5.94 15.62 2.09
C ASP A 26 5.45 14.53 3.06
N THR A 27 4.53 13.66 2.62
CA THR A 27 3.98 12.57 3.42
C THR A 27 4.56 11.21 3.03
N GLU A 28 4.86 10.41 4.06
CA GLU A 28 5.37 9.05 3.88
C GLU A 28 4.26 8.02 4.04
N PHE A 29 4.29 6.99 3.21
CA PHE A 29 3.37 5.87 3.34
C PHE A 29 3.92 4.79 4.28
N VAL A 30 3.15 4.46 5.33
CA VAL A 30 3.51 3.54 6.41
C VAL A 30 2.43 2.48 6.63
N CYS A 31 2.82 1.33 7.18
CA CYS A 31 1.86 0.29 7.55
C CYS A 31 0.91 0.77 8.66
N TYR A 32 -0.37 0.42 8.56
CA TYR A 32 -1.39 0.70 9.57
C TYR A 32 -1.71 -0.59 10.39
N PRO A 33 -1.89 -0.51 11.73
CA PRO A 33 -1.65 0.65 12.61
C PRO A 33 -0.22 1.19 12.49
N VAL A 34 -0.02 2.50 12.63
CA VAL A 34 1.31 3.14 12.46
C VAL A 34 2.33 2.42 13.35
N GLY A 35 3.46 2.01 12.76
CA GLY A 35 4.49 1.21 13.44
C GLY A 35 4.33 -0.31 13.32
N SER A 36 3.23 -0.79 12.75
CA SER A 36 3.00 -2.23 12.55
C SER A 36 3.94 -2.81 11.51
N LYS A 37 4.47 -4.01 11.79
CA LYS A 37 5.22 -4.77 10.80
C LYS A 37 4.27 -5.20 9.67
N PRO A 38 4.72 -5.37 8.41
CA PRO A 38 3.87 -5.83 7.31
C PRO A 38 3.13 -7.15 7.56
N LYS A 39 3.59 -7.97 8.52
CA LYS A 39 2.94 -9.22 8.92
C LYS A 39 1.69 -8.99 9.80
N ASP A 40 1.67 -7.92 10.59
CA ASP A 40 0.63 -7.58 11.57
C ASP A 40 -0.24 -6.42 11.07
N ALA A 41 0.23 -5.71 10.05
CA ALA A 41 -0.47 -4.59 9.45
C ALA A 41 -1.80 -5.02 8.79
N THR A 42 -2.79 -4.16 8.89
CA THR A 42 -4.10 -4.30 8.26
C THR A 42 -4.19 -3.49 6.96
N GLY A 43 -3.34 -2.47 6.79
CA GLY A 43 -3.29 -1.65 5.58
C GLY A 43 -2.00 -0.83 5.46
N VAL A 44 -1.98 0.09 4.51
CA VAL A 44 -0.97 1.17 4.39
C VAL A 44 -1.73 2.49 4.46
N THR A 45 -1.19 3.45 5.22
CA THR A 45 -1.75 4.80 5.39
C THR A 45 -0.65 5.84 5.18
N ALA A 46 -1.03 7.09 4.98
CA ALA A 46 -0.11 8.22 5.07
C ALA A 46 0.29 8.47 6.54
N SER A 47 1.53 8.89 6.77
CA SER A 47 2.08 9.23 8.09
C SER A 47 1.60 10.58 8.61
N ALA A 48 1.12 11.43 7.72
CA ALA A 48 0.60 12.77 7.99
C ALA A 48 -0.78 12.91 7.34
N PRO A 49 -1.55 13.97 7.66
CA PRO A 49 -2.77 14.29 6.93
C PRO A 49 -2.50 14.30 5.42
N ALA A 50 -3.26 13.49 4.69
CA ALA A 50 -3.10 13.34 3.25
C ALA A 50 -4.07 14.28 2.54
N ASP A 51 -3.55 15.13 1.67
CA ASP A 51 -4.39 15.94 0.77
C ASP A 51 -5.11 15.06 -0.25
N ALA A 52 -6.15 15.60 -0.89
CA ALA A 52 -6.93 14.88 -1.90
C ALA A 52 -6.07 14.27 -3.02
N GLN A 53 -4.98 14.94 -3.41
CA GLN A 53 -4.03 14.43 -4.40
C GLN A 53 -3.27 13.19 -3.90
N VAL A 54 -2.84 13.19 -2.63
CA VAL A 54 -2.18 12.05 -1.99
C VAL A 54 -3.15 10.87 -1.91
N LEU A 55 -4.39 11.13 -1.51
CA LEU A 55 -5.43 10.10 -1.42
C LEU A 55 -5.72 9.47 -2.78
N ALA A 56 -5.79 10.27 -3.86
CA ALA A 56 -5.98 9.77 -5.22
C ALA A 56 -4.82 8.88 -5.69
N VAL A 57 -3.57 9.27 -5.38
CA VAL A 57 -2.39 8.43 -5.67
C VAL A 57 -2.46 7.14 -4.85
N MET A 58 -2.85 7.23 -3.58
CA MET A 58 -2.97 6.07 -2.71
C MET A 58 -3.96 5.05 -3.28
N ASP A 59 -5.14 5.51 -3.68
CA ASP A 59 -6.19 4.67 -4.25
C ASP A 59 -5.79 4.08 -5.61
N ALA A 60 -5.21 4.88 -6.51
CA ALA A 60 -4.75 4.41 -7.81
C ALA A 60 -3.65 3.34 -7.69
N VAL A 61 -2.69 3.53 -6.78
CA VAL A 61 -1.64 2.54 -6.52
C VAL A 61 -2.22 1.30 -5.85
N GLN A 62 -3.18 1.47 -4.92
CA GLN A 62 -3.89 0.36 -4.29
C GLN A 62 -4.60 -0.50 -5.34
N ALA A 63 -5.37 0.09 -6.24
CA ALA A 63 -6.07 -0.60 -7.32
C ALA A 63 -5.09 -1.37 -8.23
N ARG A 64 -3.98 -0.75 -8.65
CA ARG A 64 -2.94 -1.39 -9.49
C ARG A 64 -2.26 -2.56 -8.78
N VAL A 65 -1.99 -2.43 -7.49
CA VAL A 65 -1.39 -3.52 -6.71
C VAL A 65 -2.41 -4.62 -6.51
N PHE A 66 -3.63 -4.28 -6.12
CA PHE A 66 -4.70 -5.23 -5.89
C PHE A 66 -5.00 -6.06 -7.14
N ALA A 67 -5.17 -5.44 -8.31
CA ALA A 67 -5.40 -6.14 -9.58
C ALA A 67 -4.29 -7.16 -9.89
N LYS A 68 -3.02 -6.82 -9.59
CA LYS A 68 -1.90 -7.76 -9.76
C LYS A 68 -2.01 -8.98 -8.84
N PHE A 69 -2.46 -8.80 -7.61
CA PHE A 69 -2.60 -9.88 -6.63
C PHE A 69 -3.91 -10.67 -6.78
N GLU A 70 -4.98 -10.02 -7.23
CA GLU A 70 -6.25 -10.67 -7.57
C GLU A 70 -6.11 -11.52 -8.85
N GLY A 71 -5.41 -11.02 -9.87
CA GLY A 71 -5.07 -11.78 -11.08
C GLY A 71 -4.24 -13.03 -10.77
N SER A 72 -3.28 -12.93 -9.84
CA SER A 72 -2.53 -14.10 -9.35
C SER A 72 -3.36 -15.04 -8.46
N ALA A 73 -4.47 -14.60 -7.87
CA ALA A 73 -5.35 -15.45 -7.06
C ALA A 73 -6.37 -16.24 -7.89
N LYS A 74 -6.67 -15.80 -9.12
CA LYS A 74 -7.59 -16.51 -10.06
C LYS A 74 -6.91 -17.58 -10.92
N GLN A 75 -5.59 -17.73 -10.84
CA GLN A 75 -4.82 -18.76 -11.58
C GLN A 75 -4.37 -19.94 -10.70
N GLY A 76 -4.92 -20.08 -9.48
CA GLY A 76 -4.64 -21.21 -8.58
C GLY A 76 -5.81 -22.16 -8.49
#